data_AF-A0A7T3FW56-F1
#
_entry.id   AF-A0A7T3FW56-F1
#
_cell.length_a   1.000
_cell.length_b   1.000
_cell.length_c   1.000
_cell.angle_alpha   90.00
_cell.angle_beta   90.00
_cell.angle_gamma   90.00
#
_symmetry.space_group_name_H-M   'P 1'
#
loop_
_entity.id
_entity.type
_entity.pdbx_description
1 polymer ?
#
loop_
_entity_poly.entity_id
_entity_poly.type
_entity_poly.pdbx_seq_one_letter_code
_entity_poly.pdbx_strand_id
1 'polypeptide(L)'
;MSEDDVDDAVETIESLDEEQAAWDSVEESPGPTVQLLSELGRADAQKFFEDRGLSKEELAAISRQFDAGRLSIENIERLIELRSDGKLAPDEVVPLTEMLESKQTDPDIDGDLTAEDLLSIVPKADLTDTRMLVLDGAGNVRWLEFNEGEPVGYDKILSKHKEDFYKEYPSVNSRREIKQSIYDAIKKSETNSVIIKPNPDGGKRYFLDVESSDIPLRVAVSENGFILSAFPSSNDQGMFD
;
A
#
# COMPACT_ATOMS: atom_id res chain seq x y z
N MET A 1 19.70 -1.99 17.77
CA MET A 1 18.77 -1.45 18.78
C MET A 1 18.09 -2.66 19.39
N SER A 2 18.26 -2.84 20.69
CA SER A 2 17.81 -4.03 21.43
C SER A 2 16.46 -3.75 22.08
N GLU A 3 15.68 -4.79 22.38
CA GLU A 3 14.40 -4.69 23.12
C GLU A 3 14.55 -3.96 24.46
N ASP A 4 15.75 -4.01 25.06
CA ASP A 4 16.11 -3.26 26.28
C ASP A 4 16.01 -1.72 26.11
N ASP A 5 16.21 -1.18 24.91
CA ASP A 5 16.13 0.27 24.66
C ASP A 5 14.67 0.79 24.67
N VAL A 6 13.69 -0.12 24.50
CA VAL A 6 12.25 0.19 24.50
C VAL A 6 11.68 0.08 25.92
N ASP A 7 12.16 -0.87 26.71
CA ASP A 7 11.72 -1.05 28.11
C ASP A 7 12.24 0.08 29.02
N ASP A 8 13.48 0.56 28.84
CA ASP A 8 14.01 1.71 29.60
C ASP A 8 13.23 3.02 29.33
N ALA A 9 12.74 3.20 28.10
CA ALA A 9 11.90 4.33 27.73
C ALA A 9 10.50 4.26 28.35
N VAL A 10 10.00 3.05 28.63
CA VAL A 10 8.70 2.82 29.27
C VAL A 10 8.81 2.92 30.80
N GLU A 11 9.90 2.45 31.42
CA GLU A 11 10.11 2.55 32.88
C GLU A 11 10.33 4.01 33.32
N THR A 12 10.94 4.83 32.46
CA THR A 12 11.07 6.29 32.67
C THR A 12 9.71 7.00 32.73
N ILE A 13 8.70 6.49 32.01
CA ILE A 13 7.33 7.02 31.98
C ILE A 13 6.53 6.63 33.24
N GLU A 14 6.91 5.58 33.97
CA GLU A 14 6.22 5.19 35.20
C GLU A 14 6.67 5.99 36.44
N SER A 15 7.75 6.76 36.33
CA SER A 15 8.29 7.61 37.41
C SER A 15 7.80 9.07 37.39
N LEU A 16 6.72 9.35 36.65
CA LEU A 16 6.12 10.68 36.42
C LEU A 16 5.45 11.31 37.67
N ASP A 17 6.23 11.53 38.73
CA ASP A 17 6.05 12.62 39.70
C ASP A 17 7.26 13.59 39.70
N GLU A 18 8.31 13.31 38.89
CA GLU A 18 9.50 14.16 38.69
C GLU A 18 9.55 14.76 37.25
N GLU A 19 8.38 15.14 36.74
CA GLU A 19 8.04 15.48 35.34
C GLU A 19 8.79 16.69 34.71
N GLN A 20 9.64 17.41 35.45
CA GLN A 20 10.32 18.61 34.92
C GLN A 20 11.81 18.37 34.60
N ALA A 21 12.49 17.46 35.30
CA ALA A 21 13.95 17.32 35.21
C ALA A 21 14.42 16.27 34.19
N ALA A 22 13.58 15.27 33.89
CA ALA A 22 13.90 14.22 32.91
C ALA A 22 13.75 14.68 31.44
N TRP A 23 13.07 15.81 31.18
CA TRP A 23 12.83 16.30 29.82
C TRP A 23 13.88 17.29 29.32
N ASP A 24 14.61 17.96 30.20
CA ASP A 24 15.76 18.78 29.84
C ASP A 24 16.91 17.92 29.26
N SER A 25 16.91 16.58 29.46
CA SER A 25 17.88 15.66 28.85
C SER A 25 17.42 15.08 27.51
N VAL A 26 16.13 15.15 27.17
CA VAL A 26 15.57 14.66 25.89
C VAL A 26 15.70 15.70 24.77
N GLU A 27 16.02 16.95 25.11
CA GLU A 27 16.27 18.06 24.17
C GLU A 27 17.51 17.87 23.27
N GLU A 28 18.38 16.89 23.53
CA GLU A 28 19.56 16.64 22.68
C GLU A 28 19.24 15.89 21.37
N SER A 29 18.12 15.15 21.28
CA SER A 29 17.52 14.65 20.03
C SER A 29 16.22 13.87 20.35
N PRO A 30 15.05 14.53 20.45
CA PRO A 30 13.80 13.84 20.78
C PRO A 30 13.46 12.82 19.68
N GLY A 31 13.25 11.56 20.08
CA GLY A 31 12.87 10.49 19.16
C GLY A 31 11.51 10.73 18.49
N PRO A 32 11.15 9.94 17.46
CA PRO A 32 10.01 10.24 16.58
C PRO A 32 8.67 10.46 17.25
N THR A 33 8.38 9.63 18.25
CA THR A 33 7.14 9.75 19.02
C THR A 33 7.07 11.10 19.76
N VAL A 34 8.19 11.61 20.28
CA VAL A 34 8.22 12.88 21.04
C VAL A 34 7.99 14.07 20.12
N GLN A 35 8.47 14.04 18.87
CA GLN A 35 8.22 15.07 17.87
C GLN A 35 6.74 15.11 17.47
N LEU A 36 6.16 13.96 17.15
CA LEU A 36 4.73 13.85 16.83
C LEU A 36 3.84 14.34 17.99
N LEU A 37 4.15 13.93 19.22
CA LEU A 37 3.43 14.38 20.42
C LEU A 37 3.60 15.88 20.68
N SER A 38 4.76 16.46 20.35
CA SER A 38 5.00 17.90 20.45
C SER A 38 4.15 18.68 19.44
N GLU A 39 4.08 18.20 18.20
CA GLU A 39 3.31 18.87 17.14
C GLU A 39 1.80 18.73 17.33
N LEU A 40 1.33 17.61 17.88
CA LEU A 40 -0.09 17.38 18.20
C LEU A 40 -0.52 17.98 19.55
N GLY A 41 0.41 18.40 20.41
CA GLY A 41 0.15 18.80 21.80
C GLY A 41 0.31 17.63 22.78
N ARG A 42 1.34 17.73 23.63
CA ARG A 42 1.90 16.63 24.46
C ARG A 42 0.91 15.87 25.35
N ALA A 43 -0.05 16.56 25.97
CA ALA A 43 -1.01 15.97 26.89
C ALA A 43 -2.25 15.40 26.17
N ASP A 44 -2.55 15.92 24.99
CA ASP A 44 -3.69 15.47 24.20
C ASP A 44 -3.29 14.26 23.36
N ALA A 45 -2.10 14.22 22.78
CA ALA A 45 -1.73 13.21 21.79
C ALA A 45 -1.63 11.77 22.32
N GLN A 46 -0.99 11.50 23.47
CA GLN A 46 -0.92 10.14 24.01
C GLN A 46 -2.30 9.61 24.42
N LYS A 47 -3.09 10.43 25.11
CA LYS A 47 -4.48 10.13 25.45
C LYS A 47 -5.35 10.01 24.20
N PHE A 48 -5.10 10.81 23.17
CA PHE A 48 -5.80 10.81 21.88
C PHE A 48 -5.55 9.52 21.09
N PHE A 49 -4.38 8.91 21.21
CA PHE A 49 -4.07 7.61 20.58
C PHE A 49 -4.58 6.43 21.41
N GLU A 50 -4.45 6.49 22.74
CA GLU A 50 -5.02 5.49 23.66
C GLU A 50 -6.56 5.44 23.60
N ASP A 51 -7.22 6.60 23.63
CA ASP A 51 -8.69 6.71 23.53
C ASP A 51 -9.23 6.21 22.18
N ARG A 52 -8.37 6.08 21.17
CA ARG A 52 -8.72 5.61 19.82
C ARG A 52 -8.19 4.22 19.50
N GLY A 53 -7.63 3.54 20.50
CA GLY A 53 -7.31 2.11 20.42
C GLY A 53 -6.15 1.77 19.48
N LEU A 54 -5.21 2.69 19.26
CA LEU A 54 -3.94 2.33 18.62
C LEU A 54 -3.01 1.65 19.65
N SER A 55 -2.42 0.55 19.24
CA SER A 55 -1.35 -0.12 19.96
C SER A 55 -0.05 0.70 19.92
N LYS A 56 0.87 0.35 20.83
CA LYS A 56 2.20 0.96 20.87
C LYS A 56 2.97 0.76 19.55
N GLU A 57 2.77 -0.38 18.89
CA GLU A 57 3.41 -0.70 17.61
C GLU A 57 2.89 0.21 16.49
N GLU A 58 1.57 0.37 16.39
CA GLU A 58 0.93 1.27 15.43
C GLU A 58 1.41 2.71 15.62
N LEU A 59 1.46 3.19 16.86
CA LEU A 59 1.93 4.54 17.18
C LEU A 59 3.41 4.73 16.80
N ALA A 60 4.26 3.75 17.10
CA ALA A 60 5.68 3.80 16.75
C ALA A 60 5.86 3.83 15.22
N ALA A 61 5.09 3.01 14.49
CA ALA A 61 5.14 2.97 13.04
C ALA A 61 4.70 4.30 12.41
N ILE A 62 3.59 4.88 12.86
CA ILE A 62 3.10 6.19 12.43
C ILE A 62 4.14 7.29 12.72
N SER A 63 4.69 7.31 13.93
CA SER A 63 5.67 8.32 14.34
C SER A 63 6.92 8.28 13.46
N ARG A 64 7.43 7.08 13.13
CA ARG A 64 8.56 6.94 12.20
C ARG A 64 8.27 7.51 10.81
N GLN A 65 7.07 7.30 10.28
CA GLN A 65 6.71 7.82 8.95
C GLN A 65 6.47 9.34 8.97
N PHE A 66 6.02 9.88 10.10
CA PHE A 66 5.89 11.31 10.32
C PHE A 66 7.26 12.01 10.28
N ASP A 67 8.21 11.54 11.08
CA ASP A 67 9.59 12.06 11.10
C ASP A 67 10.30 11.96 9.74
N ALA A 68 10.02 10.87 9.01
CA ALA A 68 10.54 10.68 7.66
C ALA A 68 9.88 11.61 6.61
N GLY A 69 8.90 12.44 7.02
CA GLY A 69 8.14 13.34 6.15
C GLY A 69 7.21 12.62 5.19
N ARG A 70 6.92 11.33 5.42
CA ARG A 70 6.02 10.52 4.59
C ARG A 70 4.56 10.63 5.02
N LEU A 71 4.31 10.93 6.30
CA LEU A 71 3.00 11.31 6.83
C LEU A 71 3.00 12.77 7.28
N SER A 72 1.88 13.44 7.03
CA SER A 72 1.56 14.74 7.61
C SER A 72 0.55 14.55 8.76
N ILE A 73 0.32 15.60 9.55
CA ILE A 73 -0.73 15.60 10.58
C ILE A 73 -2.10 15.28 9.98
N GLU A 74 -2.44 15.86 8.83
CA GLU A 74 -3.70 15.59 8.12
C GLU A 74 -3.85 14.11 7.74
N ASN A 75 -2.76 13.47 7.30
CA ASN A 75 -2.77 12.03 6.99
C ASN A 75 -2.97 11.18 8.25
N ILE A 76 -2.38 11.59 9.37
CA ILE A 76 -2.53 10.89 10.66
C ILE A 76 -3.97 11.04 11.17
N GLU A 77 -4.54 12.24 11.14
CA GLU A 77 -5.94 12.46 11.50
C GLU A 77 -6.87 11.60 10.63
N ARG A 78 -6.60 11.52 9.32
CA ARG A 78 -7.38 10.70 8.40
C ARG A 78 -7.25 9.21 8.69
N LEU A 79 -6.04 8.71 8.95
CA LEU A 79 -5.79 7.31 9.34
C LEU A 79 -6.62 6.95 10.58
N ILE A 80 -6.62 7.84 11.56
CA ILE A 80 -7.36 7.67 12.81
C ILE A 80 -8.87 7.68 12.59
N GLU A 81 -9.38 8.57 11.72
CA GLU A 81 -10.79 8.57 11.33
C GLU A 81 -11.18 7.24 10.66
N LEU A 82 -10.37 6.74 9.72
CA LEU A 82 -10.59 5.45 9.07
C LEU A 82 -10.60 4.30 10.08
N ARG A 83 -9.69 4.32 11.07
CA ARG A 83 -9.65 3.36 12.16
C ARG A 83 -10.91 3.42 13.02
N SER A 84 -11.32 4.62 13.40
CA SER A 84 -12.50 4.87 14.25
C SER A 84 -13.81 4.47 13.56
N ASP A 85 -13.89 4.68 12.25
CA ASP A 85 -15.00 4.28 11.39
C ASP A 85 -15.04 2.77 11.10
N GLY A 86 -14.01 2.01 11.52
CA GLY A 86 -13.86 0.58 11.22
C GLY A 86 -13.55 0.28 9.75
N LYS A 87 -13.03 1.27 9.00
CA LYS A 87 -12.63 1.14 7.59
C LYS A 87 -11.16 0.74 7.42
N LEU A 88 -10.36 0.87 8.48
CA LEU A 88 -8.99 0.40 8.58
C LEU A 88 -8.94 -0.59 9.74
N ALA A 89 -8.53 -1.83 9.49
CA ALA A 89 -8.36 -2.82 10.53
C ALA A 89 -7.07 -2.56 11.34
N PRO A 90 -6.95 -3.02 12.60
CA PRO A 90 -5.76 -2.74 13.41
C PRO A 90 -4.48 -3.33 12.80
N ASP A 91 -4.59 -4.50 12.21
CA ASP A 91 -3.52 -5.23 11.54
C ASP A 91 -3.12 -4.63 10.18
N GLU A 92 -3.83 -3.61 9.68
CA GLU A 92 -3.52 -2.93 8.42
C GLU A 92 -2.70 -1.65 8.59
N VAL A 93 -2.64 -1.09 9.80
CA VAL A 93 -1.89 0.16 10.06
C VAL A 93 -0.39 -0.04 9.83
N VAL A 94 0.17 -1.12 10.37
CA VAL A 94 1.60 -1.45 10.18
C VAL A 94 1.92 -1.70 8.70
N PRO A 95 1.19 -2.58 7.97
CA PRO A 95 1.36 -2.75 6.53
C PRO A 95 1.32 -1.44 5.73
N LEU A 96 0.38 -0.53 6.04
CA LEU A 96 0.32 0.78 5.39
C LEU A 96 1.62 1.56 5.57
N THR A 97 2.14 1.62 6.80
CA THR A 97 3.38 2.34 7.09
C THR A 97 4.61 1.68 6.46
N GLU A 98 4.64 0.35 6.39
CA GLU A 98 5.71 -0.40 5.72
C GLU A 98 5.71 -0.16 4.21
N MET A 99 4.53 -0.09 3.58
CA MET A 99 4.42 0.27 2.16
C MET A 99 4.96 1.68 1.89
N LEU A 100 4.69 2.65 2.78
CA LEU A 100 5.26 4.00 2.66
C LEU A 100 6.79 4.01 2.75
N GLU A 101 7.33 3.17 3.63
CA GLU A 101 8.76 3.04 3.83
C GLU A 101 9.44 2.36 2.63
N SER A 102 8.84 1.30 2.11
CA SER A 102 9.44 0.43 1.09
C SER A 102 9.19 0.89 -0.34
N LYS A 103 8.27 1.83 -0.62
CA LYS A 103 7.87 2.23 -1.99
C LYS A 103 9.01 2.63 -2.94
N GLN A 104 10.17 3.04 -2.43
CA GLN A 104 11.34 3.38 -3.26
C GLN A 104 12.24 2.18 -3.59
N THR A 105 12.04 1.05 -2.92
CA THR A 105 12.88 -0.15 -2.99
C THR A 105 12.12 -1.41 -3.36
N ASP A 106 10.82 -1.46 -3.07
CA ASP A 106 9.95 -2.57 -3.41
C ASP A 106 9.53 -2.43 -4.89
N PRO A 107 9.91 -3.35 -5.79
CA PRO A 107 9.54 -3.29 -7.20
C PRO A 107 8.03 -3.45 -7.44
N ASP A 108 7.27 -3.89 -6.45
CA ASP A 108 5.83 -4.10 -6.55
C ASP A 108 5.01 -2.89 -6.08
N ILE A 109 5.67 -1.89 -5.49
CA ILE A 109 5.04 -0.67 -5.00
C ILE A 109 5.59 0.51 -5.79
N ASP A 110 4.70 1.29 -6.38
CA ASP A 110 5.06 2.44 -7.16
C ASP A 110 5.65 3.55 -6.28
N GLY A 111 6.89 3.92 -6.55
CA GLY A 111 7.64 4.91 -5.77
C GLY A 111 7.02 6.31 -5.76
N ASP A 112 6.14 6.61 -6.71
CA ASP A 112 5.40 7.87 -6.78
C ASP A 112 4.19 7.93 -5.82
N LEU A 113 3.79 6.80 -5.23
CA LEU A 113 2.64 6.75 -4.31
C LEU A 113 2.85 7.68 -3.11
N THR A 114 1.82 8.43 -2.78
CA THR A 114 1.75 9.26 -1.58
C THR A 114 0.99 8.55 -0.46
N ALA A 115 1.06 9.09 0.76
CA ALA A 115 0.21 8.62 1.83
C ALA A 115 -1.28 8.84 1.56
N GLU A 116 -1.65 9.92 0.86
CA GLU A 116 -3.03 10.17 0.45
C GLU A 116 -3.54 9.06 -0.50
N ASP A 117 -2.70 8.63 -1.44
CA ASP A 117 -3.00 7.53 -2.35
C ASP A 117 -3.31 6.24 -1.58
N LEU A 118 -2.47 5.87 -0.61
CA LEU A 118 -2.68 4.68 0.22
C LEU A 118 -3.93 4.80 1.10
N LEU A 119 -4.14 5.95 1.75
CA LEU A 119 -5.32 6.18 2.59
C LEU A 119 -6.63 6.17 1.77
N SER A 120 -6.57 6.47 0.47
CA SER A 120 -7.73 6.42 -0.43
C SER A 120 -8.18 5.00 -0.82
N ILE A 121 -7.29 4.01 -0.69
CA ILE A 121 -7.56 2.60 -1.01
C ILE A 121 -7.89 1.76 0.21
N VAL A 122 -7.42 2.14 1.40
CA VAL A 122 -7.73 1.46 2.67
C VAL A 122 -9.21 1.04 2.79
N PRO A 123 -10.21 1.89 2.48
CA PRO A 123 -11.61 1.49 2.62
C PRO A 123 -12.09 0.42 1.61
N LYS A 124 -11.24 0.00 0.68
CA LYS A 124 -11.58 -0.78 -0.52
C LYS A 124 -10.70 -2.01 -0.72
N ALA A 125 -9.56 -2.09 -0.04
CA ALA A 125 -8.52 -3.08 -0.22
C ALA A 125 -8.15 -3.68 1.13
N ASP A 126 -7.75 -4.95 1.14
CA ASP A 126 -7.09 -5.54 2.30
C ASP A 126 -5.58 -5.30 2.15
N LEU A 127 -5.01 -4.45 3.00
CA LEU A 127 -3.58 -4.13 2.91
C LEU A 127 -2.68 -5.28 3.34
N THR A 128 -3.18 -6.23 4.14
CA THR A 128 -2.42 -7.42 4.56
C THR A 128 -2.19 -8.38 3.39
N ASP A 129 -3.14 -8.42 2.44
CA ASP A 129 -3.10 -9.25 1.23
C ASP A 129 -2.62 -8.49 -0.02
N THR A 130 -2.49 -7.17 0.06
CA THR A 130 -2.00 -6.36 -1.06
C THR A 130 -0.53 -6.67 -1.34
N ARG A 131 -0.20 -6.99 -2.61
CA ARG A 131 1.14 -7.36 -3.08
C ARG A 131 1.65 -6.53 -4.23
N MET A 132 0.81 -5.67 -4.81
CA MET A 132 1.20 -4.73 -5.84
C MET A 132 0.35 -3.48 -5.72
N LEU A 133 0.99 -2.31 -5.79
CA LEU A 133 0.34 -1.01 -5.81
C LEU A 133 0.98 -0.16 -6.89
N VAL A 134 0.17 0.33 -7.83
CA VAL A 134 0.67 1.07 -8.99
C VAL A 134 -0.28 2.20 -9.35
N LEU A 135 0.28 3.37 -9.68
CA LEU A 135 -0.50 4.45 -10.27
C LEU A 135 -0.66 4.17 -11.77
N ASP A 136 -1.91 4.17 -12.22
CA ASP A 136 -2.16 4.26 -13.66
C ASP A 136 -1.71 5.63 -14.18
N GLY A 137 -1.59 5.77 -15.50
CA GLY A 137 -1.10 7.02 -16.06
C GLY A 137 -1.99 8.24 -15.76
N ALA A 138 -3.27 8.03 -15.39
CA ALA A 138 -4.19 9.08 -14.97
C ALA A 138 -4.06 9.40 -13.47
N GLY A 139 -3.10 8.79 -12.77
CA GLY A 139 -2.83 8.99 -11.35
C GLY A 139 -3.77 8.24 -10.42
N ASN A 140 -4.50 7.23 -10.90
CA ASN A 140 -5.36 6.43 -10.03
C ASN A 140 -4.61 5.21 -9.50
N VAL A 141 -4.78 4.92 -8.22
CA VAL A 141 -4.23 3.70 -7.61
C VAL A 141 -4.92 2.45 -8.16
N ARG A 142 -4.11 1.47 -8.55
CA ARG A 142 -4.50 0.11 -8.91
C ARG A 142 -3.75 -0.85 -8.01
N TRP A 143 -4.43 -1.87 -7.51
CA TRP A 143 -3.80 -2.84 -6.62
C TRP A 143 -4.11 -4.27 -6.99
N LEU A 144 -3.20 -5.15 -6.61
CA LEU A 144 -3.31 -6.59 -6.76
C LEU A 144 -3.15 -7.25 -5.40
N GLU A 145 -4.12 -8.07 -5.02
CA GLU A 145 -4.08 -8.87 -3.80
C GLU A 145 -3.57 -10.28 -4.09
N PHE A 146 -3.06 -10.93 -3.06
CA PHE A 146 -2.77 -12.34 -3.01
C PHE A 146 -3.50 -12.91 -1.80
N ASN A 147 -4.37 -13.89 -2.02
CA ASN A 147 -5.07 -14.58 -0.96
C ASN A 147 -4.71 -16.07 -0.99
N GLU A 148 -4.22 -16.60 0.12
CA GLU A 148 -3.88 -18.01 0.25
C GLU A 148 -5.16 -18.85 0.42
N GLY A 149 -5.54 -19.62 -0.60
CA GLY A 149 -6.60 -20.63 -0.49
C GLY A 149 -7.84 -20.39 -1.36
N GLU A 150 -8.04 -19.18 -1.87
CA GLU A 150 -8.99 -18.90 -2.95
C GLU A 150 -8.27 -18.19 -4.11
N PRO A 151 -8.44 -18.63 -5.37
CA PRO A 151 -7.81 -17.96 -6.50
C PRO A 151 -8.49 -16.62 -6.78
N VAL A 152 -8.11 -15.60 -6.01
CA VAL A 152 -8.38 -14.18 -6.27
C VAL A 152 -7.08 -13.47 -6.62
N GLY A 153 -7.20 -12.25 -7.15
CA GLY A 153 -6.06 -11.40 -7.49
C GLY A 153 -5.00 -12.14 -8.32
N TYR A 154 -3.77 -12.18 -7.81
CA TYR A 154 -2.65 -12.71 -8.58
C TYR A 154 -2.71 -14.23 -8.82
N ASP A 155 -3.17 -15.00 -7.84
CA ASP A 155 -3.27 -16.46 -7.99
C ASP A 155 -4.36 -16.87 -8.98
N LYS A 156 -5.41 -16.07 -9.12
CA LYS A 156 -6.40 -16.23 -10.19
C LYS A 156 -5.77 -16.08 -11.57
N ILE A 157 -4.95 -15.05 -11.74
CA ILE A 157 -4.25 -14.78 -13.00
C ILE A 157 -3.32 -15.94 -13.32
N LEU A 158 -2.55 -16.41 -12.33
CA LEU A 158 -1.62 -17.51 -12.53
C LEU A 158 -2.32 -18.85 -12.81
N SER A 159 -3.42 -19.15 -12.13
CA SER A 159 -4.14 -20.41 -12.33
C SER A 159 -4.81 -20.49 -13.71
N LYS A 160 -5.29 -19.35 -14.25
CA LYS A 160 -5.96 -19.30 -15.55
C LYS A 160 -4.99 -19.09 -16.72
N HIS A 161 -4.06 -18.14 -16.60
CA HIS A 161 -3.40 -17.53 -17.77
C HIS A 161 -1.88 -17.71 -17.80
N LYS A 162 -1.27 -18.32 -16.78
CA LYS A 162 0.20 -18.42 -16.68
C LYS A 162 0.84 -19.10 -17.90
N GLU A 163 0.23 -20.16 -18.43
CA GLU A 163 0.76 -20.84 -19.63
C GLU A 163 0.62 -19.96 -20.88
N ASP A 164 -0.40 -19.11 -20.97
CA ASP A 164 -0.56 -18.16 -22.08
C ASP A 164 0.52 -17.08 -22.03
N PHE A 165 0.88 -16.57 -20.85
CA PHE A 165 2.02 -15.65 -20.70
C PHE A 165 3.31 -16.28 -21.24
N TYR A 166 3.61 -17.52 -20.85
CA TYR A 166 4.83 -18.20 -21.30
C TYR A 166 4.82 -18.55 -22.78
N LYS A 167 3.63 -18.76 -23.37
CA LYS A 167 3.47 -19.04 -24.78
C LYS A 167 3.59 -17.79 -25.65
N GLU A 168 2.91 -16.70 -25.27
CA GLU A 168 2.81 -15.49 -26.09
C GLU A 168 3.96 -14.51 -25.86
N TYR A 169 4.61 -14.55 -24.69
CA TYR A 169 5.74 -13.67 -24.35
C TYR A 169 7.01 -14.47 -24.03
N PRO A 170 7.88 -14.76 -25.01
CA PRO A 170 9.09 -15.57 -24.82
C PRO A 170 10.09 -15.01 -23.80
N SER A 171 10.03 -13.71 -23.50
CA SER A 171 10.83 -13.04 -22.47
C SER A 171 10.32 -13.28 -21.05
N VAL A 172 9.07 -13.70 -20.90
CA VAL A 172 8.42 -13.97 -19.60
C VAL A 172 8.53 -15.47 -19.31
N ASN A 173 9.35 -15.82 -18.32
CA ASN A 173 9.62 -17.20 -17.92
C ASN A 173 9.36 -17.47 -16.43
N SER A 174 8.91 -16.45 -15.69
CA SER A 174 8.67 -16.55 -14.26
C SER A 174 7.40 -15.81 -13.81
N ARG A 175 6.85 -16.23 -12.66
CA ARG A 175 5.77 -15.51 -11.98
C ARG A 175 6.17 -14.06 -11.68
N ARG A 176 7.44 -13.78 -11.36
CA ARG A 176 7.86 -12.39 -11.11
C ARG A 176 7.73 -11.54 -12.37
N GLU A 177 8.12 -12.05 -13.52
CA GLU A 177 8.04 -11.33 -14.80
C GLU A 177 6.60 -11.16 -15.31
N ILE A 178 5.70 -12.10 -15.02
CA ILE A 178 4.25 -11.92 -15.27
C ILE A 178 3.74 -10.72 -14.48
N LYS A 179 4.02 -10.67 -13.18
CA LYS A 179 3.60 -9.55 -12.32
C LYS A 179 4.19 -8.22 -12.79
N GLN A 180 5.48 -8.20 -13.15
CA GLN A 180 6.12 -7.01 -13.71
C GLN A 180 5.45 -6.56 -15.02
N SER A 181 5.05 -7.48 -15.88
CA SER A 181 4.34 -7.14 -17.13
C SER A 181 2.99 -6.46 -16.85
N ILE A 182 2.28 -6.90 -15.81
CA ILE A 182 1.03 -6.28 -15.36
C ILE A 182 1.29 -4.88 -14.80
N TYR A 183 2.30 -4.74 -13.94
CA TYR A 183 2.73 -3.45 -13.39
C TYR A 183 3.02 -2.43 -14.51
N ASP A 184 3.86 -2.83 -15.47
CA ASP A 184 4.24 -1.99 -16.61
C ASP A 184 3.04 -1.59 -17.48
N ALA A 185 2.08 -2.51 -17.67
CA ALA A 185 0.86 -2.24 -18.41
C ALA A 185 0.00 -1.15 -17.79
N ILE A 186 -0.10 -1.14 -16.48
CA ILE A 186 -0.89 -0.14 -15.76
C ILE A 186 -0.16 1.20 -15.76
N LYS A 187 1.14 1.23 -15.42
CA LYS A 187 1.92 2.48 -15.34
C LYS A 187 1.96 3.22 -16.69
N LYS A 188 1.95 2.47 -17.81
CA LYS A 188 1.95 3.03 -19.17
C LYS A 188 0.55 3.36 -19.72
N SER A 189 -0.52 3.35 -18.91
CA SER A 189 -1.92 3.43 -19.40
C SER A 189 -2.34 4.73 -20.10
N GLU A 190 -1.63 5.84 -19.94
CA GLU A 190 -1.93 7.10 -20.65
C GLU A 190 -1.10 7.27 -21.93
N THR A 191 -0.30 6.27 -22.27
CA THR A 191 0.37 6.25 -23.57
C THR A 191 -0.65 5.90 -24.66
N ASN A 192 -0.44 6.39 -25.89
CA ASN A 192 -1.29 6.05 -27.05
C ASN A 192 -1.36 4.53 -27.34
N SER A 193 -0.51 3.73 -26.68
CA SER A 193 -0.51 2.26 -26.71
C SER A 193 -1.53 1.61 -25.79
N VAL A 194 -2.41 2.39 -25.13
CA VAL A 194 -3.46 1.84 -24.26
C VAL A 194 -4.87 2.24 -24.68
N ILE A 195 -5.68 1.24 -25.02
CA ILE A 195 -7.13 1.41 -25.22
C ILE A 195 -7.81 1.18 -23.88
N ILE A 196 -8.75 2.04 -23.50
CA ILE A 196 -9.61 1.84 -22.31
C ILE A 196 -11.01 1.47 -22.76
N LYS A 197 -11.55 0.36 -22.26
CA LYS A 197 -12.96 -0.04 -22.50
C LYS A 197 -13.71 -0.26 -21.19
N PRO A 198 -15.04 -0.06 -21.18
CA PRO A 198 -15.88 -0.49 -20.07
C PRO A 198 -15.75 -2.01 -19.84
N ASN A 199 -15.65 -2.42 -18.59
CA ASN A 199 -15.77 -3.82 -18.21
C ASN A 199 -17.28 -4.17 -18.07
N PRO A 200 -17.78 -5.28 -18.65
CA PRO A 200 -19.18 -5.71 -18.51
C PRO A 200 -19.62 -5.88 -17.05
N ASP A 201 -18.68 -6.26 -16.17
CA ASP A 201 -18.91 -6.45 -14.74
C ASP A 201 -18.66 -5.17 -13.91
N GLY A 202 -18.53 -4.01 -14.55
CA GLY A 202 -18.16 -2.73 -13.93
C GLY A 202 -16.64 -2.50 -13.92
N GLY A 203 -16.22 -1.25 -14.14
CA GLY A 203 -14.81 -0.84 -14.13
C GLY A 203 -14.20 -0.59 -15.51
N LYS A 204 -12.87 -0.61 -15.59
CA LYS A 204 -12.08 -0.32 -16.79
C LYS A 204 -11.24 -1.54 -17.19
N ARG A 205 -11.13 -1.79 -18.49
CA ARG A 205 -10.13 -2.69 -19.07
C ARG A 205 -9.06 -1.85 -19.74
N TYR A 206 -7.81 -2.08 -19.34
CA TYR A 206 -6.62 -1.51 -19.96
C TYR A 206 -6.05 -2.54 -20.96
N PHE A 207 -5.69 -2.07 -22.15
CA PHE A 207 -5.13 -2.89 -23.21
C PHE A 207 -3.75 -2.34 -23.51
N LEU A 208 -2.68 -2.88 -22.93
CA LEU A 208 -1.31 -2.45 -23.23
C LEU A 208 -0.70 -3.34 -24.32
N ASP A 209 -0.15 -2.73 -25.36
CA ASP A 209 0.85 -3.38 -26.19
C ASP A 209 2.15 -3.61 -25.39
N VAL A 210 2.39 -4.86 -24.93
CA VAL A 210 3.65 -5.25 -24.28
C VAL A 210 4.67 -5.58 -25.38
N GLU A 211 5.82 -4.90 -25.35
CA GLU A 211 6.96 -4.94 -26.29
C GLU A 211 6.93 -6.01 -27.41
N SER A 212 7.09 -5.57 -28.66
CA SER A 212 7.43 -6.38 -29.88
C SER A 212 6.54 -7.58 -30.22
N SER A 213 5.58 -7.92 -29.37
CA SER A 213 4.57 -8.93 -29.61
C SER A 213 3.43 -8.34 -30.44
N ASP A 214 2.91 -9.13 -31.39
CA ASP A 214 1.66 -8.81 -32.09
C ASP A 214 0.43 -8.95 -31.17
N ILE A 215 0.62 -9.40 -29.92
CA ILE A 215 -0.44 -9.69 -28.96
C ILE A 215 -0.29 -8.78 -27.73
N PRO A 216 -1.26 -7.87 -27.47
CA PRO A 216 -1.23 -7.00 -26.30
C PRO A 216 -1.57 -7.75 -25.01
N LEU A 217 -1.05 -7.24 -23.90
CA LEU A 217 -1.47 -7.60 -22.56
C LEU A 217 -2.72 -6.81 -22.17
N ARG A 218 -3.76 -7.53 -21.77
CA ARG A 218 -4.96 -6.94 -21.22
C ARG A 218 -4.92 -7.03 -19.73
N VAL A 219 -5.21 -5.93 -19.05
CA VAL A 219 -5.37 -5.87 -17.60
C VAL A 219 -6.78 -5.36 -17.31
N ALA A 220 -7.59 -6.17 -16.64
CA ALA A 220 -8.93 -5.78 -16.24
C ALA A 220 -8.94 -5.32 -14.79
N VAL A 221 -9.59 -4.18 -14.57
CA VAL A 221 -9.69 -3.55 -13.26
C VAL A 221 -11.15 -3.22 -12.98
N SER A 222 -11.62 -3.49 -11.77
CA SER A 222 -12.93 -3.08 -11.30
C SER A 222 -13.02 -1.55 -11.10
N GLU A 223 -14.23 -1.05 -10.81
CA GLU A 223 -14.46 0.39 -10.56
C GLU A 223 -13.66 0.93 -9.38
N ASN A 224 -13.48 0.11 -8.34
CA ASN A 224 -12.75 0.52 -7.14
C ASN A 224 -11.24 0.57 -7.35
N GLY A 225 -10.70 -0.07 -8.39
CA GLY A 225 -9.25 -0.11 -8.71
C GLY A 225 -8.57 -1.47 -8.51
N PHE A 226 -9.30 -2.49 -8.05
CA PHE A 226 -8.78 -3.85 -7.90
C PHE A 226 -8.52 -4.52 -9.26
N ILE A 227 -7.36 -5.16 -9.40
CA ILE A 227 -6.98 -5.89 -10.61
C ILE A 227 -7.64 -7.27 -10.61
N LEU A 228 -8.57 -7.46 -11.54
CA LEU A 228 -9.42 -8.66 -11.64
C LEU A 228 -8.76 -9.80 -12.40
N SER A 229 -8.02 -9.48 -13.47
CA SER A 229 -7.39 -10.45 -14.36
C SER A 229 -6.35 -9.77 -15.25
N ALA A 230 -5.40 -10.55 -15.76
CA ALA A 230 -4.49 -10.13 -16.81
C ALA A 230 -4.25 -11.28 -17.80
N PHE A 231 -4.30 -10.99 -19.10
CA PHE A 231 -4.29 -12.00 -20.16
C PHE A 231 -3.62 -11.49 -21.44
N PRO A 232 -2.62 -12.20 -22.00
CA PRO A 232 -2.10 -11.95 -23.34
C PRO A 232 -3.17 -12.28 -24.40
N SER A 233 -3.77 -11.27 -25.03
CA SER A 233 -4.72 -11.54 -26.12
C SER A 233 -5.00 -10.36 -27.03
N SER A 234 -5.20 -10.68 -28.31
CA SER A 234 -5.70 -9.75 -29.34
C SER A 234 -7.22 -9.54 -29.29
N ASN A 235 -7.99 -10.37 -28.58
CA ASN A 235 -9.44 -10.24 -28.36
C ASN A 235 -9.85 -10.47 -26.88
N ASP A 236 -11.11 -10.19 -26.53
CA ASP A 236 -11.60 -10.24 -25.14
C ASP A 236 -12.15 -11.61 -24.73
N GLN A 237 -12.08 -12.61 -25.62
CA GLN A 237 -12.47 -13.98 -25.32
C GLN A 237 -11.42 -14.65 -24.41
N GLY A 238 -11.86 -15.43 -23.44
CA GLY A 238 -10.96 -16.20 -22.57
C GLY A 238 -10.44 -15.46 -21.33
N MET A 239 -10.53 -14.13 -21.24
CA MET A 239 -9.93 -13.38 -20.12
C MET A 239 -10.52 -13.73 -18.75
N PHE A 240 -11.80 -14.10 -18.72
CA PHE A 240 -12.54 -14.46 -17.52
C PHE A 240 -13.11 -15.88 -17.56
N ASP A 241 -13.08 -16.53 -18.73
CA ASP A 241 -13.58 -17.89 -18.94
C ASP A 241 -12.72 -18.92 -18.20
#